data_AF-A0A7J4PXT2-F1
#
_entry.id   AF-A0A7J4PXT2-F1
#
_cell.length_a   1.000
_cell.length_b   1.000
_cell.length_c   1.000
_cell.angle_alpha   90.00
_cell.angle_beta   90.00
_cell.angle_gamma   90.00
#
_symmetry.space_group_name_H-M   'P 1'
#
loop_
_entity.id
_entity.type
_entity.pdbx_description
1 polymer ?
#
loop_
_entity_poly.entity_id
_entity_poly.type
_entity_poly.pdbx_seq_one_letter_code
_entity_poly.pdbx_strand_id
1 'polypeptide(L)'
;MRWRFIELEARNACSNMAIDQAVMEGVAKGASEPTIRFYRWLPSAVTIGRFQSMMDEVDVGRCAELGVSHVRRITGGGAVYHDYAGEVTYSVIAPEAYFPNGIRESYAFICDWVVSGLLGVGIKAKFVPINDIVTDGKKISGNAQTRRGGVLLQHGTIL
;
A
#
# COMPACT_ATOMS: atom_id res chain seq x y z
N MET A 1 15.69 -12.73 12.07
CA MET A 1 15.50 -12.55 10.61
C MET A 1 15.79 -11.11 10.26
N ARG A 2 16.48 -10.84 9.15
CA ARG A 2 16.81 -9.46 8.73
C ARG A 2 15.71 -8.93 7.82
N TRP A 3 15.31 -7.68 8.03
CA TRP A 3 14.41 -6.95 7.14
C TRP A 3 15.16 -5.76 6.54
N ARG A 4 14.88 -5.45 5.28
CA ARG A 4 15.28 -4.20 4.66
C ARG A 4 14.23 -3.14 4.96
N PHE A 5 14.68 -2.01 5.49
CA PHE A 5 13.86 -0.83 5.66
C PHE A 5 14.25 0.20 4.60
N ILE A 6 13.28 0.71 3.84
CA ILE A 6 13.48 1.84 2.92
C ILE A 6 12.72 3.03 3.49
N GLU A 7 13.46 4.09 3.79
CA GLU A 7 12.92 5.32 4.36
C GLU A 7 11.95 6.02 3.42
N LEU A 8 11.24 7.03 3.95
CA LEU A 8 10.24 7.79 3.21
C LEU A 8 10.87 8.50 2.01
N GLU A 9 10.47 8.08 0.80
CA GLU A 9 10.90 8.70 -0.46
C GLU A 9 9.70 9.14 -1.30
N ALA A 10 9.83 10.26 -2.01
CA ALA A 10 8.84 10.72 -2.98
C ALA A 10 9.23 10.28 -4.40
N ARG A 11 8.33 9.58 -5.09
CA ARG A 11 8.54 9.12 -6.47
C ARG A 11 7.24 9.21 -7.27
N ASN A 12 7.37 9.18 -8.61
CA ASN A 12 6.19 9.11 -9.48
C ASN A 12 5.43 7.77 -9.30
N ALA A 13 4.18 7.77 -9.72
CA ALA A 13 3.26 6.67 -9.51
C ALA A 13 3.76 5.33 -10.09
N CYS A 14 4.30 5.35 -11.31
CA CYS A 14 4.84 4.16 -11.97
C CYS A 14 6.06 3.60 -11.23
N SER A 15 6.99 4.46 -10.80
CA SER A 15 8.18 4.06 -10.06
C SER A 15 7.83 3.43 -8.70
N ASN A 16 6.86 3.98 -7.97
CA ASN A 16 6.43 3.39 -6.70
C ASN A 16 5.91 1.96 -6.88
N MET A 17 5.03 1.75 -7.87
CA MET A 17 4.48 0.43 -8.17
C MET A 17 5.53 -0.53 -8.74
N ALA A 18 6.46 -0.04 -9.54
CA ALA A 18 7.54 -0.85 -10.10
C ALA A 18 8.51 -1.35 -9.01
N ILE A 19 8.86 -0.51 -8.03
CA ILE A 19 9.71 -0.92 -6.90
C ILE A 19 9.02 -2.01 -6.09
N ASP A 20 7.73 -1.83 -5.79
CA ASP A 20 6.92 -2.82 -5.06
C ASP A 20 6.91 -4.18 -5.76
N GLN A 21 6.68 -4.19 -7.08
CA GLN A 21 6.73 -5.41 -7.87
C GLN A 21 8.16 -6.01 -7.93
N ALA A 22 9.18 -5.19 -8.16
CA ALA A 22 10.58 -5.65 -8.26
C ALA A 22 11.06 -6.27 -6.94
N VAL A 23 10.70 -5.68 -5.80
CA VAL A 23 11.01 -6.23 -4.48
C VAL A 23 10.27 -7.56 -4.27
N MET A 24 8.98 -7.64 -4.62
CA MET A 24 8.20 -8.87 -4.52
C MET A 24 8.84 -10.01 -5.33
N GLU A 25 9.22 -9.73 -6.57
CA GLU A 25 9.90 -10.70 -7.45
C GLU A 25 11.30 -11.08 -6.95
N GLY A 26 12.04 -10.13 -6.38
CA GLY A 26 13.34 -10.37 -5.77
C GLY A 26 13.25 -11.28 -4.54
N VAL A 27 12.26 -11.03 -3.65
CA VAL A 27 12.00 -11.87 -2.46
C VAL A 27 11.62 -13.28 -2.89
N ALA A 28 10.76 -13.43 -3.90
CA ALA A 28 10.35 -14.74 -4.42
C ALA A 28 11.53 -15.58 -4.94
N LYS A 29 12.57 -14.91 -5.47
CA LYS A 29 13.79 -15.54 -6.00
C LYS A 29 14.91 -15.67 -4.95
N GLY A 30 14.69 -15.24 -3.71
CA GLY A 30 15.75 -15.17 -2.68
C GLY A 30 16.84 -14.13 -2.98
N ALA A 31 16.62 -13.21 -3.91
CA ALA A 31 17.56 -12.16 -4.32
C ALA A 31 17.31 -10.82 -3.59
N SER A 32 16.30 -10.75 -2.73
CA SER A 32 16.01 -9.58 -1.90
C SER A 32 15.50 -9.99 -0.53
N GLU A 33 15.88 -9.21 0.47
CA GLU A 33 15.36 -9.36 1.83
C GLU A 33 13.87 -8.96 1.90
N PRO A 34 13.11 -9.56 2.83
CA PRO A 34 11.82 -9.01 3.27
C PRO A 34 11.94 -7.50 3.51
N THR A 35 11.01 -6.72 2.97
CA THR A 35 11.12 -5.26 2.91
C THR A 35 9.90 -4.58 3.52
N ILE A 36 10.16 -3.57 4.35
CA ILE A 36 9.20 -2.54 4.74
C ILE A 36 9.67 -1.24 4.10
N ARG A 37 8.76 -0.49 3.49
CA ARG A 37 9.07 0.83 2.93
C ARG A 37 7.96 1.82 3.14
N PHE A 38 8.34 3.09 3.22
CA PHE A 38 7.40 4.22 3.18
C PHE A 38 7.67 5.07 1.94
N TYR A 39 6.63 5.66 1.36
CA TYR A 39 6.78 6.54 0.20
C TYR A 39 5.63 7.55 0.05
N ARG A 40 5.89 8.54 -0.79
CA ARG A 40 4.94 9.55 -1.27
C ARG A 40 4.82 9.50 -2.79
N TRP A 41 3.74 10.10 -3.27
CA TRP A 41 3.39 10.19 -4.69
C TRP A 41 3.72 11.58 -5.21
N LEU A 42 4.71 11.68 -6.10
CA LEU A 42 5.12 12.95 -6.68
C LEU A 42 5.02 12.90 -8.23
N PRO A 43 4.02 13.57 -8.84
CA PRO A 43 2.94 14.35 -8.21
C PRO A 43 1.89 13.46 -7.52
N SER A 44 0.87 14.07 -6.91
CA SER A 44 -0.33 13.37 -6.43
C SER A 44 -0.85 12.41 -7.50
N ALA A 45 -1.44 11.29 -7.09
CA ALA A 45 -1.78 10.22 -8.02
C ALA A 45 -3.09 9.52 -7.68
N VAL A 46 -3.76 8.98 -8.70
CA VAL A 46 -4.84 8.00 -8.53
C VAL A 46 -4.31 6.60 -8.83
N THR A 47 -4.52 5.65 -7.92
CA THR A 47 -4.27 4.24 -8.21
C THR A 47 -5.58 3.50 -8.41
N ILE A 48 -5.63 2.59 -9.39
CA ILE A 48 -6.72 1.62 -9.55
C ILE A 48 -6.25 0.21 -9.23
N GLY A 49 -7.16 -0.62 -8.73
CA GLY A 49 -6.89 -2.03 -8.48
C GLY A 49 -6.67 -2.83 -9.75
N ARG A 50 -6.04 -3.99 -9.61
CA ARG A 50 -5.70 -4.90 -10.71
C ARG A 50 -6.87 -5.20 -11.67
N PHE A 51 -8.08 -5.35 -11.12
CA PHE A 51 -9.27 -5.79 -11.84
C PHE A 51 -10.20 -4.65 -12.28
N GLN A 52 -9.82 -3.40 -12.04
CA GLN A 52 -10.63 -2.23 -12.41
C GLN A 52 -10.31 -1.73 -13.83
N SER A 53 -11.23 -0.99 -14.44
CA SER A 53 -11.00 -0.24 -15.68
C SER A 53 -10.50 1.16 -15.34
N MET A 54 -9.46 1.66 -16.03
CA MET A 54 -8.99 3.02 -15.79
C MET A 54 -10.02 4.05 -16.23
N MET A 55 -10.66 3.81 -17.38
CA MET A 55 -11.61 4.77 -17.97
C MET A 55 -12.94 4.83 -17.22
N ASP A 56 -13.30 3.78 -16.48
CA ASP A 56 -14.56 3.74 -15.72
C ASP A 56 -14.43 4.34 -14.32
N GLU A 57 -13.21 4.34 -13.77
CA GLU A 57 -12.95 4.72 -12.37
C GLU A 57 -12.28 6.09 -12.25
N VAL A 58 -11.60 6.55 -13.31
CA VAL A 58 -10.75 7.74 -13.27
C VAL A 58 -11.06 8.64 -14.45
N ASP A 59 -11.39 9.89 -14.15
CA ASP A 59 -11.39 10.95 -15.14
C ASP A 59 -9.94 11.32 -15.50
N VAL A 60 -9.41 10.62 -16.50
CA VAL A 60 -8.04 10.80 -17.00
C VAL A 60 -7.83 12.21 -17.56
N GLY A 61 -8.86 12.80 -18.18
CA GLY A 61 -8.80 14.17 -18.70
C GLY A 61 -8.59 15.16 -17.57
N ARG A 62 -9.40 15.05 -16.51
CA ARG A 62 -9.28 15.89 -15.32
C ARG A 62 -7.95 15.67 -14.58
N CYS A 63 -7.45 14.44 -14.54
CA CYS A 63 -6.13 14.15 -13.97
C CYS A 63 -5.03 14.91 -14.71
N ALA A 64 -5.06 14.92 -16.05
CA ALA A 64 -4.09 15.64 -16.86
C ALA A 64 -4.16 17.17 -16.62
N GLU A 65 -5.36 17.74 -16.55
CA GLU A 65 -5.57 19.17 -16.25
C GLU A 65 -5.03 19.57 -14.87
N LEU A 66 -5.17 18.70 -13.87
CA LEU A 66 -4.78 18.96 -12.48
C LEU A 66 -3.34 18.54 -12.17
N GLY A 67 -2.60 17.97 -13.12
CA GLY A 67 -1.25 17.43 -12.88
C GLY A 67 -1.23 16.21 -11.94
N VAL A 68 -2.33 15.46 -11.88
CA VAL A 68 -2.47 14.25 -11.09
C VAL A 68 -2.08 13.04 -11.95
N SER A 69 -1.13 12.23 -11.48
CA SER A 69 -0.75 10.99 -12.16
C SER A 69 -1.79 9.89 -11.97
N HIS A 70 -1.76 8.84 -12.79
CA HIS A 70 -2.60 7.66 -12.56
C HIS A 70 -1.86 6.36 -12.90
N VAL A 71 -2.09 5.30 -12.12
CA VAL A 71 -1.43 4.00 -12.33
C VAL A 71 -2.29 2.83 -11.87
N ARG A 72 -2.11 1.65 -12.49
CA ARG A 72 -2.72 0.39 -12.03
C ARG A 72 -1.74 -0.34 -11.12
N ARG A 73 -2.20 -0.77 -9.95
CA ARG A 73 -1.40 -1.58 -9.01
C ARG A 73 -1.63 -3.09 -9.22
N ILE A 74 -0.67 -3.89 -8.77
CA ILE A 74 -0.72 -5.36 -8.89
C ILE A 74 -1.66 -6.03 -7.87
N THR A 75 -2.07 -5.30 -6.84
CA THR A 75 -3.05 -5.73 -5.82
C THR A 75 -4.48 -5.43 -6.25
N GLY A 76 -5.45 -6.02 -5.54
CA GLY A 76 -6.87 -5.68 -5.71
C GLY A 76 -7.27 -4.33 -5.08
N GLY A 77 -8.56 -4.21 -4.74
CA GLY A 77 -9.16 -3.01 -4.12
C GLY A 77 -9.69 -2.00 -5.14
N GLY A 78 -10.38 -0.96 -4.64
CA GLY A 78 -10.97 0.12 -5.45
C GLY A 78 -10.02 1.27 -5.79
N ALA A 79 -10.50 2.30 -6.48
CA ALA A 79 -9.65 3.46 -6.79
C ALA A 79 -9.27 4.23 -5.50
N VAL A 80 -8.04 4.75 -5.44
CA VAL A 80 -7.54 5.54 -4.31
C VAL A 80 -6.84 6.78 -4.85
N TYR A 81 -7.24 7.96 -4.36
CA TYR A 81 -6.49 9.19 -4.55
C TYR A 81 -5.42 9.32 -3.47
N HIS A 82 -4.21 9.65 -3.90
CA HIS A 82 -3.03 9.81 -3.10
C HIS A 82 -2.55 11.25 -3.19
N ASP A 83 -2.65 11.98 -2.08
CA ASP A 83 -2.17 13.35 -1.99
C ASP A 83 -0.66 13.39 -1.67
N TYR A 84 0.11 14.16 -2.45
CA TYR A 84 1.55 14.28 -2.22
C TYR A 84 1.92 14.80 -0.82
N ALA A 85 1.17 15.77 -0.30
CA ALA A 85 1.48 16.46 0.95
C ALA A 85 0.73 15.88 2.15
N GLY A 86 -0.48 15.37 1.92
CA GLY A 86 -1.44 14.94 2.93
C GLY A 86 -1.44 13.46 3.24
N GLU A 87 -0.62 12.62 2.59
CA GLU A 87 -0.53 11.20 2.97
C GLU A 87 0.88 10.62 2.96
N VAL A 88 1.01 9.48 3.62
CA VAL A 88 2.14 8.56 3.52
C VAL A 88 1.61 7.20 3.13
N THR A 89 2.20 6.57 2.12
CA THR A 89 1.91 5.18 1.78
C THR A 89 3.01 4.27 2.32
N TYR A 90 2.64 3.09 2.80
CA TYR A 90 3.58 2.06 3.23
C TYR A 90 3.40 0.77 2.42
N SER A 91 4.47 -0.03 2.30
CA SER A 91 4.41 -1.40 1.77
C SER A 91 5.17 -2.38 2.66
N VAL A 92 4.60 -3.56 2.87
CA VAL A 92 5.18 -4.73 3.53
C VAL A 92 5.25 -5.86 2.52
N ILE A 93 6.46 -6.34 2.24
CA ILE A 93 6.73 -7.32 1.18
C ILE A 93 7.63 -8.42 1.74
N ALA A 94 7.11 -9.64 1.89
CA ALA A 94 7.85 -10.73 2.53
C ALA A 94 7.29 -12.11 2.14
N PRO A 95 8.04 -13.21 2.38
CA PRO A 95 7.53 -14.55 2.18
C PRO A 95 6.19 -14.76 2.87
N GLU A 96 5.24 -15.38 2.16
CA GLU A 96 3.87 -15.54 2.65
C GLU A 96 3.79 -16.38 3.92
N ALA A 97 4.78 -17.25 4.14
CA ALA A 97 4.95 -18.09 5.33
C ALA A 97 5.15 -17.28 6.63
N TYR A 98 5.44 -15.98 6.55
CA TYR A 98 5.55 -15.12 7.74
C TYR A 98 4.20 -14.62 8.26
N PHE A 99 3.12 -14.87 7.51
CA PHE A 99 1.80 -14.32 7.79
C PHE A 99 0.75 -15.43 7.91
N PRO A 100 -0.38 -15.17 8.58
CA PRO A 100 -1.52 -16.09 8.58
C PRO A 100 -1.97 -16.45 7.16
N ASN A 101 -2.43 -17.68 6.95
CA ASN A 101 -2.89 -18.14 5.63
C ASN A 101 -4.20 -17.48 5.19
N GLY A 102 -5.07 -17.14 6.14
CA GLY A 102 -6.34 -16.49 5.85
C GLY A 102 -6.16 -15.01 5.49
N ILE A 103 -6.89 -14.56 4.47
CA ILE A 103 -6.76 -13.19 3.93
C ILE A 103 -7.14 -12.15 5.00
N ARG A 104 -8.25 -12.37 5.72
CA ARG A 104 -8.74 -11.43 6.75
C ARG A 104 -7.80 -11.35 7.93
N GLU A 105 -7.29 -12.50 8.34
CA GLU A 105 -6.33 -12.67 9.43
C GLU A 105 -5.00 -12.00 9.07
N SER A 106 -4.57 -12.13 7.81
CA SER A 106 -3.38 -11.48 7.30
C SER A 106 -3.51 -9.95 7.28
N TYR A 107 -4.65 -9.40 6.87
CA TYR A 107 -4.91 -7.96 6.97
C TYR A 107 -4.89 -7.51 8.43
N ALA A 108 -5.60 -8.19 9.31
CA ALA A 108 -5.64 -7.85 10.74
C ALA A 108 -4.23 -7.84 11.34
N PHE A 109 -3.43 -8.86 11.04
CA PHE A 109 -2.05 -8.99 11.54
C PHE A 109 -1.14 -7.84 11.10
N ILE A 110 -1.17 -7.45 9.82
CA ILE A 110 -0.31 -6.36 9.33
C ILE A 110 -0.87 -4.98 9.74
N CYS A 111 -2.20 -4.80 9.73
CA CYS A 111 -2.82 -3.54 10.15
C CYS A 111 -2.60 -3.27 11.65
N ASP A 112 -2.44 -4.29 12.47
CA ASP A 112 -2.09 -4.14 13.89
C ASP A 112 -0.73 -3.47 14.10
N TRP A 113 0.24 -3.72 13.19
CA TRP A 113 1.53 -3.03 13.22
C TRP A 113 1.37 -1.53 12.95
N VAL A 114 0.50 -1.18 12.00
CA VAL A 114 0.20 0.21 11.66
C VAL A 114 -0.54 0.90 12.81
N VAL A 115 -1.55 0.24 13.39
CA VAL A 115 -2.29 0.74 14.57
C VAL A 115 -1.34 0.98 15.74
N SER A 116 -0.40 0.07 15.99
CA SER A 116 0.61 0.21 17.03
C SER A 116 1.54 1.40 16.76
N GLY A 117 1.98 1.59 15.50
CA GLY A 117 2.79 2.74 15.11
C GLY A 117 2.04 4.07 15.27
N LEU A 118 0.77 4.12 14.88
CA LEU A 118 -0.12 5.28 15.05
C LEU A 118 -0.30 5.63 16.54
N LEU A 119 -0.49 4.62 17.39
CA LEU A 119 -0.57 4.83 18.84
C LEU A 119 0.72 5.46 19.40
N GLY A 120 1.89 5.05 18.88
CA GLY A 120 3.19 5.61 19.25
C GLY A 120 3.34 7.10 18.95
N VAL A 121 2.58 7.65 17.99
CA VAL A 121 2.51 9.08 17.69
C VAL A 121 1.26 9.77 18.25
N GLY A 122 0.52 9.10 19.15
CA GLY A 122 -0.63 9.66 19.85
C GLY A 122 -1.98 9.48 19.14
N ILE A 123 -2.03 8.76 18.02
CA ILE A 123 -3.26 8.52 17.24
C ILE A 123 -3.91 7.21 17.69
N LYS A 124 -5.08 7.30 18.34
CA LYS A 124 -5.86 6.13 18.73
C LYS A 124 -6.66 5.61 17.54
N ALA A 125 -6.15 4.57 16.90
CA ALA A 125 -6.78 3.94 15.75
C ALA A 125 -7.21 2.50 16.06
N LYS A 126 -8.08 1.94 15.22
CA LYS A 126 -8.46 0.53 15.27
C LYS A 126 -8.63 -0.05 13.87
N PHE A 127 -8.31 -1.32 13.73
CA PHE A 127 -8.61 -2.08 12.52
C PHE A 127 -10.12 -2.35 12.41
N VAL A 128 -10.65 -2.19 11.20
CA VAL A 128 -12.03 -2.53 10.84
C VAL A 128 -11.97 -3.43 9.59
N PRO A 129 -12.49 -4.67 9.67
CA PRO A 129 -12.55 -5.54 8.51
C PRO A 129 -13.29 -4.90 7.32
N ILE A 130 -12.89 -5.18 6.08
CA ILE A 130 -11.88 -6.19 5.73
C ILE A 130 -10.43 -5.71 5.82
N ASN A 131 -10.17 -4.41 5.65
CA ASN A 131 -8.82 -3.89 5.37
C ASN A 131 -8.64 -2.41 5.74
N ASP A 132 -9.46 -1.87 6.64
CA ASP A 132 -9.47 -0.46 6.96
C ASP A 132 -8.93 -0.18 8.35
N ILE A 133 -8.36 1.02 8.53
CA ILE A 133 -8.01 1.56 9.85
C ILE A 133 -8.79 2.85 10.04
N VAL A 134 -9.44 2.97 11.21
CA VAL A 134 -10.29 4.10 11.55
C VAL A 134 -9.86 4.75 12.86
N THR A 135 -10.03 6.07 12.94
CA THR A 135 -9.93 6.87 14.17
C THR A 135 -11.13 7.80 14.24
N ASP A 136 -11.73 7.97 15.42
CA ASP A 136 -12.91 8.82 15.63
C ASP A 136 -14.05 8.62 14.61
N GLY A 137 -14.28 7.36 14.20
CA GLY A 137 -15.30 6.98 13.22
C GLY A 137 -14.96 7.32 11.76
N LYS A 138 -13.78 7.88 11.48
CA LYS A 138 -13.29 8.21 10.14
C LYS A 138 -12.19 7.24 9.70
N LYS A 139 -12.23 6.86 8.43
CA LYS A 139 -11.17 6.04 7.81
C LYS A 139 -9.92 6.88 7.58
N ILE A 140 -8.78 6.38 8.03
CA ILE A 140 -7.46 7.00 7.84
C ILE A 140 -6.48 6.09 7.09
N SER A 141 -6.83 4.82 6.88
CA SER A 141 -6.05 3.90 6.05
C SER A 141 -6.95 2.95 5.31
N GLY A 142 -6.71 2.81 4.00
CA GLY A 142 -7.21 1.69 3.21
C GLY A 142 -6.03 0.82 2.77
N ASN A 143 -6.17 -0.51 2.90
CA ASN A 143 -5.08 -1.44 2.65
C ASN A 143 -5.44 -2.41 1.53
N ALA A 144 -4.47 -2.79 0.70
CA ALA A 144 -4.66 -3.79 -0.34
C ALA A 144 -3.51 -4.79 -0.33
N GLN A 145 -3.84 -6.04 -0.62
CA GLN A 145 -2.91 -7.15 -0.56
C GLN A 145 -2.95 -8.00 -1.83
N THR A 146 -1.82 -8.63 -2.16
CA THR A 146 -1.73 -9.75 -3.09
C THR A 146 -0.78 -10.81 -2.55
N ARG A 147 -1.00 -12.07 -2.94
CA ARG A 147 -0.10 -13.18 -2.70
C ARG A 147 0.26 -13.80 -4.04
N ARG A 148 1.56 -13.84 -4.37
CA ARG A 148 2.04 -14.32 -5.66
C ARG A 148 3.46 -14.84 -5.53
N GLY A 149 3.72 -16.03 -6.06
CA GLY A 149 5.07 -16.62 -6.07
C GLY A 149 5.65 -16.85 -4.67
N GLY A 150 4.80 -17.24 -3.70
CA GLY A 150 5.23 -17.45 -2.31
C GLY A 150 5.50 -16.18 -1.51
N VAL A 151 5.14 -15.01 -2.05
CA VAL A 151 5.37 -13.70 -1.43
C VAL A 151 4.03 -12.99 -1.22
N LEU A 152 3.89 -12.39 -0.05
CA LEU A 152 2.83 -11.46 0.28
C LEU A 152 3.35 -10.04 0.07
N LEU A 153 2.53 -9.22 -0.59
CA LEU A 153 2.69 -7.79 -0.66
C LEU A 153 1.40 -7.14 -0.16
N GLN A 154 1.51 -6.34 0.90
CA GLN A 154 0.46 -5.44 1.36
C GLN A 154 0.97 -4.01 1.29
N HIS A 155 0.12 -3.10 0.83
CA HIS A 155 0.37 -1.67 0.89
C HIS A 155 -0.89 -0.94 1.31
N GLY A 156 -0.72 0.22 1.93
CA GLY A 156 -1.83 1.01 2.42
C GLY A 156 -1.48 2.47 2.60
N THR A 157 -2.49 3.31 2.53
CA THR A 157 -2.37 4.75 2.76
C THR A 157 -2.49 5.09 4.23
N ILE A 158 -1.89 6.19 4.66
CA ILE A 158 -2.07 6.78 5.99
C ILE A 158 -2.33 8.27 5.75
N LEU A 159 -3.58 8.67 5.99
CA LEU A 159 -4.10 10.04 5.83
C LEU A 159 -3.96 10.85 7.13
#